data_AF-A0A135TUW2-F1
#
_entry.id   AF-A0A135TUW2-F1
#
_cell.length_a   1.000
_cell.length_b   1.000
_cell.length_c   1.000
_cell.angle_alpha   90.00
_cell.angle_beta   90.00
_cell.angle_gamma   90.00
#
_symmetry.space_group_name_H-M   'P 1'
#
loop_
_entity.id
_entity.type
_entity.pdbx_description
1 polymer ?
#
loop_
_entity_poly.entity_id
_entity_poly.type
_entity_poly.pdbx_seq_one_letter_code
_entity_poly.pdbx_strand_id
1 'polypeptide(L)'
;MNHLHVHVLSRDMYSVCLKHRKHYNSFNTPFLVDVADFPLAPDDPRRHPGHEGYLMKRDLVCWRCKDNFKNQFAKLKEHLSQEFVEWKKE
;
A
#
# COMPACT_ATOMS: atom_id res chain seq x y z
N MET A 1 -12.76 -6.75 10.15
CA MET A 1 -12.44 -6.04 11.40
C MET A 1 -13.49 -4.97 11.60
N ASN A 2 -14.35 -5.08 12.61
CA ASN A 2 -15.43 -4.10 12.87
C ASN A 2 -15.01 -3.04 13.90
N HIS A 3 -13.92 -3.27 14.62
CA HIS A 3 -13.37 -2.34 15.59
C HIS A 3 -12.30 -1.47 14.96
N LEU A 4 -12.19 -0.24 15.47
CA LEU A 4 -11.12 0.68 15.12
C LEU A 4 -9.78 0.04 15.46
N HIS A 5 -8.87 0.06 14.49
CA HIS A 5 -7.49 -0.38 14.66
C HIS A 5 -6.59 0.56 13.88
N VAL A 6 -5.43 0.86 14.46
CA VAL A 6 -4.40 1.70 13.84
C VAL A 6 -3.26 0.80 13.41
N HIS A 7 -2.82 0.97 12.17
CA HIS A 7 -1.69 0.24 11.62
C HIS A 7 -0.39 0.98 11.90
N VAL A 8 0.52 0.36 12.66
CA VAL A 8 1.91 0.81 12.81
C VAL A 8 2.79 -0.24 12.14
N LEU A 9 3.45 0.15 11.06
CA LEU A 9 4.26 -0.74 10.24
C LEU A 9 5.44 0.02 9.64
N SER A 10 6.50 -0.71 9.31
CA SER A 10 7.62 -0.22 8.52
C SER A 10 7.24 -0.07 7.04
N ARG A 11 7.99 0.77 6.31
CA ARG A 11 7.71 1.10 4.90
C ARG A 11 8.23 0.07 3.90
N ASP A 12 9.02 -0.92 4.33
CA ASP A 12 9.69 -1.87 3.45
C ASP A 12 8.72 -2.68 2.57
N MET A 13 7.50 -2.93 3.05
CA MET A 13 6.48 -3.75 2.38
C MET A 13 7.00 -5.16 2.03
N TYR A 14 8.03 -5.65 2.73
CA TYR A 14 8.64 -6.95 2.52
C TYR A 14 8.19 -7.92 3.60
N SER A 15 7.25 -8.81 3.25
CA SER A 15 6.74 -9.82 4.17
C SER A 15 6.33 -11.10 3.44
N VAL A 16 6.56 -12.25 4.09
CA VAL A 16 6.04 -13.55 3.64
C VAL A 16 4.51 -13.57 3.59
N CYS A 17 3.85 -12.74 4.41
CA CYS A 17 2.39 -12.59 4.47
C CYS A 17 1.82 -11.67 3.39
N LEU A 18 2.66 -10.97 2.62
CA LEU A 18 2.24 -10.20 1.46
C LEU A 18 1.96 -11.17 0.28
N LYS A 19 0.71 -11.62 0.18
CA LYS A 19 0.27 -12.66 -0.77
C LYS A 19 -0.55 -12.15 -1.95
N HIS A 20 -1.21 -11.00 -1.79
CA HIS A 20 -2.15 -10.49 -2.78
C HIS A 20 -1.91 -9.02 -3.08
N ARG A 21 -2.23 -8.60 -4.31
CA ARG A 21 -2.23 -7.18 -4.70
C ARG A 21 -3.02 -6.28 -3.77
N LYS A 22 -4.14 -6.81 -3.23
CA LYS A 22 -4.98 -6.09 -2.28
C LYS A 22 -4.23 -5.73 -1.00
N HIS A 23 -3.35 -6.63 -0.52
CA HIS A 23 -2.53 -6.36 0.66
C HIS A 23 -1.53 -5.24 0.36
N TYR A 24 -0.93 -5.22 -0.83
CA TYR A 24 0.02 -4.17 -1.17
C TYR A 24 -0.66 -2.82 -1.38
N ASN A 25 -1.73 -2.80 -2.20
CA ASN A 25 -2.46 -1.57 -2.52
C ASN A 25 -3.18 -0.99 -1.30
N SER A 26 -3.60 -1.80 -0.33
CA SER A 26 -4.22 -1.26 0.90
C SER A 26 -3.28 -0.36 1.68
N PHE A 27 -1.96 -0.56 1.61
CA PHE A 27 -0.98 0.25 2.35
C PHE A 27 -0.22 1.27 1.47
N ASN A 28 -0.31 1.16 0.15
CA ASN A 28 0.45 2.00 -0.79
C ASN A 28 -0.43 2.87 -1.70
N THR A 29 -1.71 3.02 -1.36
CA THR A 29 -2.65 3.91 -2.04
C THR A 29 -3.36 4.79 -1.02
N PRO A 30 -4.12 5.83 -1.44
CA PRO A 30 -4.92 6.66 -0.54
C PRO A 30 -5.96 5.89 0.30
N PHE A 31 -6.11 4.58 0.11
CA PHE A 31 -6.85 3.70 1.00
C PHE A 31 -6.30 3.69 2.43
N LEU A 32 -4.99 3.80 2.60
CA LEU A 32 -4.38 4.01 3.92
C LEU A 32 -4.41 5.51 4.23
N VAL A 33 -5.17 5.89 5.25
CA VAL A 33 -5.26 7.27 5.72
C VAL A 33 -4.21 7.49 6.79
N ASP A 34 -3.42 8.56 6.65
CA ASP A 34 -2.48 8.95 7.69
C ASP A 34 -3.25 9.39 8.95
N VAL A 35 -2.75 9.03 10.13
CA VAL A 35 -3.33 9.46 11.40
C VAL A 35 -3.33 10.98 11.51
N ALA A 36 -2.33 11.65 10.93
CA ALA A 36 -2.24 13.11 10.91
C ALA A 36 -3.32 13.78 10.04
N ASP A 37 -3.94 13.06 9.09
CA ASP A 37 -4.99 13.60 8.22
C ASP A 37 -6.38 13.62 8.88
N PHE A 38 -6.51 13.05 10.09
CA PHE A 38 -7.79 13.06 10.80
C PHE A 38 -8.05 14.41 11.50
N PRO A 39 -9.28 14.94 11.43
CA PRO A 39 -10.45 14.39 10.74
C PRO A 39 -10.47 14.72 9.24
N LEU A 40 -10.81 13.72 8.41
CA LEU A 40 -10.99 13.91 6.96
C LEU A 40 -12.12 14.92 6.67
N ALA A 41 -11.98 15.70 5.60
CA ALA A 41 -13.04 16.60 5.13
C ALA A 41 -14.30 15.80 4.70
N PRO A 42 -15.52 16.38 4.77
CA PRO A 42 -16.77 15.68 4.42
C PRO A 42 -16.82 15.19 2.97
N ASP A 43 -16.17 15.91 2.06
CA ASP A 43 -16.08 15.65 0.62
C ASP A 43 -14.86 14.81 0.23
N ASP A 44 -14.06 14.35 1.20
CA ASP A 44 -12.86 13.57 0.92
C ASP A 44 -13.22 12.19 0.32
N PRO A 45 -12.75 11.87 -0.90
CA PRO A 45 -13.07 10.61 -1.57
C PRO A 45 -12.61 9.37 -0.79
N ARG A 46 -11.62 9.51 0.10
CA ARG A 46 -11.12 8.43 0.96
C ARG A 46 -12.15 7.97 2.00
N ARG A 47 -13.20 8.77 2.27
CA ARG A 47 -14.35 8.35 3.09
C ARG A 47 -15.19 7.25 2.43
N HIS A 48 -15.11 7.11 1.11
CA HIS A 48 -15.87 6.12 0.33
C HIS A 48 -14.96 5.22 -0.51
N PRO A 49 -14.10 4.40 0.13
CA PRO A 49 -13.04 3.64 -0.55
C PRO A 49 -13.56 2.55 -1.51
N GLY A 50 -14.85 2.18 -1.41
CA GLY A 50 -15.48 1.20 -2.30
C GLY A 50 -15.71 1.72 -3.74
N HIS A 51 -15.87 3.03 -3.93
CA HIS A 51 -16.13 3.62 -5.25
C HIS A 51 -14.87 3.80 -6.08
N GLU A 52 -13.77 4.19 -5.45
CA GLU A 52 -12.51 4.57 -6.08
C GLU A 52 -11.71 3.39 -6.66
N GLY A 53 -12.06 2.15 -6.29
CA GLY A 53 -11.42 0.95 -6.83
C GLY A 53 -9.93 0.81 -6.48
N TYR A 54 -9.45 1.49 -5.42
CA TYR A 54 -8.04 1.55 -5.01
C TYR A 54 -7.33 0.19 -4.94
N LEU A 55 -8.05 -0.85 -4.50
CA LEU A 55 -7.45 -2.16 -4.22
C LEU A 55 -7.30 -3.05 -5.47
N MET A 56 -8.22 -2.94 -6.43
CA MET A 56 -8.33 -3.87 -7.57
C MET A 56 -7.99 -3.23 -8.92
N LYS A 57 -8.26 -1.92 -9.09
CA LYS A 57 -8.15 -1.22 -10.37
C LYS A 57 -6.84 -0.42 -10.51
N ARG A 58 -6.12 -0.20 -9.41
CA ARG A 58 -4.83 0.50 -9.42
C ARG A 58 -3.70 -0.43 -9.81
N ASP A 59 -2.77 0.13 -10.58
CA ASP A 59 -1.50 -0.49 -10.88
C ASP A 59 -0.64 -0.67 -9.62
N LEU A 60 0.20 -1.70 -9.65
CA LEU A 60 1.18 -1.99 -8.62
C LEU A 60 2.41 -1.10 -8.80
N VAL A 61 2.53 -0.04 -8.00
CA VAL A 61 3.65 0.90 -8.06
C VAL A 61 4.56 0.73 -6.84
N CYS A 62 5.87 0.64 -7.04
CA CYS A 62 6.82 0.55 -5.94
C CYS A 62 6.78 1.81 -5.06
N TRP A 63 6.82 1.62 -3.74
CA TRP A 63 6.81 2.72 -2.77
C TRP A 63 8.08 3.57 -2.82
N ARG A 64 9.24 2.96 -3.11
CA ARG A 64 10.58 3.57 -3.12
C ARG A 64 10.93 4.17 -4.49
N CYS A 65 11.11 3.35 -5.52
CA CYS A 65 11.55 3.81 -6.85
C CYS A 65 10.44 4.33 -7.77
N LYS A 66 9.16 4.15 -7.42
CA LYS A 66 7.98 4.50 -8.23
C LYS A 66 7.83 3.73 -9.55
N ASP A 67 8.56 2.63 -9.74
CA ASP A 67 8.36 1.77 -10.90
C ASP A 67 6.97 1.14 -10.91
N ASN A 68 6.38 1.07 -12.10
CA ASN A 68 5.04 0.54 -12.31
C ASN A 68 5.10 -0.91 -12.83
N PHE A 69 4.61 -1.85 -12.02
CA PHE A 69 4.53 -3.28 -12.30
C PHE A 69 3.17 -3.69 -12.89
N LYS A 70 2.25 -2.74 -13.10
CA LYS A 70 0.88 -2.94 -13.59
C LYS A 70 0.16 -4.01 -12.77
N ASN A 71 -0.07 -5.16 -13.37
CA ASN A 71 -0.75 -6.31 -12.76
C ASN A 71 0.21 -7.43 -12.30
N GLN A 72 1.53 -7.27 -12.44
CA GLN A 72 2.54 -8.30 -12.22
C GLN A 72 3.00 -8.36 -10.75
N PHE A 73 2.18 -8.94 -9.88
CA PHE A 73 2.46 -9.03 -8.44
C PHE A 73 3.73 -9.83 -8.10
N ALA A 74 4.01 -10.91 -8.83
CA ALA A 74 5.23 -11.71 -8.61
C ALA A 74 6.50 -10.86 -8.81
N LYS A 75 6.55 -10.09 -9.91
CA LYS A 75 7.67 -9.19 -10.19
C LYS A 75 7.82 -8.08 -9.15
N LEU A 76 6.71 -7.52 -8.68
CA LEU A 76 6.75 -6.54 -7.58
C LEU A 76 7.37 -7.18 -6.33
N LYS A 77 6.99 -8.41 -5.99
CA LYS A 77 7.51 -9.09 -4.79
C LYS A 77 9.02 -9.37 -4.87
N GLU A 78 9.50 -9.76 -6.04
CA GLU A 78 10.95 -9.90 -6.32
C GLU A 78 11.66 -8.56 -6.24
N HIS A 79 11.06 -7.49 -6.76
CA HIS A 79 11.63 -6.15 -6.65
C HIS A 79 11.69 -5.66 -5.20
N LEU A 80 10.64 -5.86 -4.41
CA LEU A 80 10.60 -5.48 -2.99
C LEU A 80 11.67 -6.20 -2.15
N SER A 81 12.05 -7.44 -2.50
CA SER A 81 13.13 -8.13 -1.79
C SER A 81 14.49 -7.48 -2.04
N GLN A 82 14.74 -6.99 -3.25
CA GLN A 82 15.95 -6.25 -3.60
C GLN A 82 15.96 -4.88 -2.91
N GLU A 83 14.85 -4.13 -3.02
CA GLU A 83 14.68 -2.83 -2.35
C GLU A 83 14.89 -2.92 -0.84
N PHE A 84 14.44 -4.00 -0.19
CA PHE A 84 14.64 -4.23 1.23
C PHE A 84 16.12 -4.44 1.61
N VAL A 85 16.88 -5.14 0.76
CA VAL A 85 18.32 -5.35 0.99
C VAL A 85 19.08 -4.03 0.84
N GLU A 86 18.70 -3.20 -0.13
CA GLU A 86 19.31 -1.88 -0.32
C GLU A 86 18.94 -0.92 0.81
N TRP A 87 17.66 -0.86 1.20
CA TRP A 87 17.20 -0.01 2.30
C TRP A 87 17.85 -0.34 3.64
N LYS A 88 18.14 -1.62 3.91
CA LYS A 88 18.84 -2.04 5.14
C LYS A 88 20.27 -1.52 5.28
N LYS A 89 20.89 -1.07 4.18
CA LYS A 89 22.27 -0.58 4.19
C LYS A 89 22.36 0.93 4.48
N GLU A 90 21.23 1.63 4.39
CA GLU A 90 21.10 3.07 4.71
C GLU A 90 21.00 3.29 6.22
#